data_AF-A0A6I2MGB3-F1
#
_entry.id   AF-A0A6I2MGB3-F1
#
_cell.length_a   1.000
_cell.length_b   1.000
_cell.length_c   1.000
_cell.angle_alpha   90.00
_cell.angle_beta   90.00
_cell.angle_gamma   90.00
#
_symmetry.space_group_name_H-M   'P 1'
#
loop_
_entity.id
_entity.type
_entity.pdbx_description
1 polymer ?
#
loop_
_entity_poly.entity_id
_entity_poly.type
_entity_poly.pdbx_seq_one_letter_code
_entity_poly.pdbx_strand_id
1 'polypeptide(L)'
;MNQLYVSLNKAGLMFKGQTEQGEADFIHLETDENGITHSVDVNTFETLFGDVEGNPSYEALSGSHTFKLENTQCTMTAEEMGYQKYFDKWKEQGLFN
;
A
#
# COMPACT_ATOMS: atom_id res chain seq x y z
N MET A 1 -9.31 0.07 5.57
CA MET A 1 -7.85 -0.07 5.70
C MET A 1 -7.42 -0.70 7.02
N ASN A 2 -8.04 -0.36 8.15
CA ASN A 2 -7.59 -0.77 9.49
C ASN A 2 -7.24 -2.27 9.65
N GLN A 3 -8.07 -3.19 9.12
CA GLN A 3 -7.76 -4.62 9.21
C GLN A 3 -6.51 -5.01 8.42
N LEU A 4 -6.31 -4.46 7.22
CA LEU A 4 -5.11 -4.66 6.42
C LEU A 4 -3.88 -4.15 7.18
N TYR A 5 -3.92 -2.96 7.76
CA TYR A 5 -2.80 -2.42 8.54
C TYR A 5 -2.46 -3.27 9.76
N VAL A 6 -3.46 -3.83 10.45
CA VAL A 6 -3.22 -4.79 11.53
C VAL A 6 -2.48 -6.03 11.01
N SER A 7 -2.88 -6.59 9.86
CA SER A 7 -2.20 -7.73 9.24
C SER A 7 -0.76 -7.37 8.82
N LEU A 8 -0.57 -6.24 8.15
CA LEU A 8 0.75 -5.75 7.72
C LEU A 8 1.69 -5.52 8.91
N ASN A 9 1.20 -4.88 9.97
CA ASN A 9 1.99 -4.64 11.17
C ASN A 9 2.37 -5.96 11.88
N LYS A 10 1.45 -6.93 11.97
CA LYS A 10 1.74 -8.27 12.50
C LYS A 10 2.79 -9.02 11.66
N ALA A 11 2.80 -8.79 10.36
CA ALA A 11 3.79 -9.35 9.44
C ALA A 11 5.14 -8.60 9.47
N GLY A 12 5.28 -7.54 10.27
CA GLY A 12 6.49 -6.72 10.32
C GLY A 12 6.68 -5.84 9.08
N LEU A 13 5.62 -5.59 8.32
CA LEU A 13 5.64 -4.79 7.10
C LEU A 13 5.31 -3.31 7.36
N MET A 14 5.10 -2.90 8.60
CA MET A 14 4.92 -1.50 8.96
C MET A 14 6.04 -1.03 9.87
N PHE A 15 6.52 0.19 9.62
CA PHE A 15 7.55 0.82 10.43
C PHE A 15 7.42 2.34 10.41
N LYS A 16 8.03 3.00 11.39
CA LYS A 16 8.11 4.45 11.45
C LYS A 16 9.36 4.96 10.74
N GLY A 17 9.20 6.00 9.92
CA GLY A 17 10.30 6.67 9.21
C GLY A 17 10.28 8.18 9.44
N GLN A 18 11.42 8.83 9.23
CA GLN A 18 11.53 10.29 9.25
C GLN A 18 11.33 10.86 7.85
N THR A 19 10.51 11.91 7.76
CA THR A 19 10.26 12.69 6.55
C THR A 19 10.59 14.16 6.82
N GLU A 20 10.63 14.99 5.79
CA GLU A 20 10.77 16.45 5.95
C GLU A 20 9.64 17.08 6.80
N GLN A 21 8.51 16.39 6.90
CA GLN A 21 7.32 16.81 7.65
C GLN A 21 7.24 16.18 9.05
N GLY A 22 8.23 15.36 9.44
CA GLY A 22 8.29 14.66 10.72
C GLY A 22 8.19 13.14 10.58
N GLU A 23 7.86 12.48 11.69
CA GLU A 23 7.69 11.02 11.72
C GLU A 23 6.39 10.59 11.02
N ALA A 24 6.49 9.60 10.14
CA ALA A 24 5.35 9.00 9.43
C ALA A 24 5.42 7.47 9.46
N ASP A 25 4.25 6.84 9.30
CA ASP A 25 4.15 5.39 9.15
C ASP A 25 4.36 4.99 7.69
N PHE A 26 5.13 3.93 7.47
CA PHE A 26 5.47 3.38 6.16
C PHE A 26 5.06 1.92 6.07
N ILE A 27 4.70 1.52 4.85
CA ILE A 27 4.47 0.13 4.45
C ILE A 27 5.70 -0.33 3.67
N HIS A 28 6.36 -1.37 4.17
CA HIS A 28 7.42 -2.08 3.48
C HIS A 28 6.85 -2.89 2.32
N LEU A 29 7.34 -2.63 1.10
CA LEU A 29 6.89 -3.31 -0.11
C LEU A 29 7.86 -4.45 -0.47
N GLU A 30 9.14 -4.13 -0.61
CA GLU A 30 10.21 -5.09 -0.87
C GLU A 30 11.59 -4.55 -0.45
N THR A 31 12.54 -5.47 -0.27
CA THR A 31 13.97 -5.18 -0.26
C THR A 31 14.57 -5.84 -1.49
N ASP A 32 15.29 -5.07 -2.31
CA ASP A 32 15.95 -5.60 -3.49
C ASP A 32 17.23 -6.41 -3.14
N GLU A 33 17.86 -7.00 -4.16
CA GLU A 33 19.10 -7.78 -3.99
C GLU A 33 20.29 -6.97 -3.44
N ASN A 34 20.22 -5.64 -3.52
CA ASN A 34 21.24 -4.72 -3.03
C ASN A 34 20.96 -4.23 -1.60
N GLY A 35 19.85 -4.69 -0.99
CA GLY A 35 19.42 -4.25 0.34
C GLY A 35 18.66 -2.92 0.35
N ILE A 36 18.29 -2.39 -0.82
CA ILE A 36 17.50 -1.16 -0.93
C ILE A 36 16.05 -1.49 -0.59
N THR A 37 15.51 -0.77 0.40
CA THR A 37 14.12 -0.93 0.83
C THR A 37 13.20 -0.01 0.04
N HIS A 38 12.24 -0.59 -0.65
CA HIS A 38 11.12 0.10 -1.26
C HIS A 38 9.95 0.12 -0.28
N SER A 39 9.46 1.33 0.01
CA SER A 39 8.36 1.55 0.93
C SER A 39 7.49 2.70 0.45
N VAL A 40 6.26 2.75 0.95
CA VAL A 40 5.30 3.83 0.70
C VAL A 40 4.80 4.34 2.04
N ASP A 41 4.68 5.65 2.21
CA ASP A 41 4.05 6.20 3.41
C ASP A 41 2.54 5.91 3.39
N VAL A 42 1.94 5.77 4.57
CA VAL A 42 0.52 5.41 4.69
C VAL A 42 -0.39 6.45 4.02
N ASN A 43 -0.05 7.74 4.06
CA ASN A 43 -0.90 8.78 3.45
C ASN A 43 -0.92 8.67 1.93
N THR A 44 0.22 8.41 1.29
CA THR A 44 0.30 8.13 -0.14
C THR A 44 -0.49 6.87 -0.48
N PHE A 45 -0.37 5.81 0.30
CA PHE A 45 -1.12 4.58 0.08
C PHE A 45 -2.65 4.79 0.21
N GLU A 46 -3.11 5.52 1.22
CA GLU A 46 -4.52 5.87 1.39
C GLU A 46 -5.02 6.81 0.29
N THR A 47 -4.16 7.67 -0.26
CA THR A 47 -4.52 8.49 -1.41
C THR A 47 -4.79 7.62 -2.64
N LEU A 48 -3.97 6.60 -2.88
CA LEU A 48 -4.09 5.72 -4.04
C LEU A 48 -5.24 4.70 -3.91
N PHE A 49 -5.46 4.16 -2.71
CA PHE A 49 -6.34 3.00 -2.48
C PHE A 49 -7.45 3.26 -1.45
N GLY A 50 -7.67 4.52 -1.04
CA GLY A 50 -8.68 4.88 -0.05
C GLY A 50 -10.12 4.64 -0.51
N ASP A 51 -10.35 4.45 -1.80
CA ASP A 51 -11.66 4.06 -2.34
C ASP A 51 -12.10 2.65 -1.89
N VAL A 52 -11.16 1.80 -1.48
CA VAL A 52 -11.43 0.47 -0.92
C VAL A 52 -11.25 0.40 0.60
N GLU A 53 -11.25 1.54 1.29
CA GLU A 53 -11.04 1.60 2.75
C GLU A 53 -12.04 0.72 3.52
N GLY A 54 -13.30 0.67 3.09
CA GLY A 54 -14.32 -0.15 3.74
C GLY A 54 -14.10 -1.66 3.64
N ASN A 55 -13.40 -2.13 2.61
CA ASN A 55 -13.14 -3.54 2.36
C ASN A 55 -11.86 -3.73 1.51
N PRO A 56 -10.67 -3.65 2.11
CA PRO A 56 -9.40 -3.74 1.38
C PRO A 56 -9.02 -5.21 1.11
N SER A 57 -9.88 -5.95 0.40
CA SER A 57 -9.58 -7.32 -0.03
C SER A 57 -8.53 -7.33 -1.13
N TYR A 58 -7.94 -8.50 -1.40
CA TYR A 58 -7.03 -8.67 -2.53
C TYR A 58 -7.66 -8.21 -3.85
N GLU A 59 -8.89 -8.64 -4.12
CA GLU A 59 -9.61 -8.31 -5.36
C GLU A 59 -9.93 -6.82 -5.43
N ALA A 60 -10.26 -6.20 -4.29
CA ALA A 60 -10.53 -4.76 -4.23
C ALA A 60 -9.27 -3.94 -4.52
N LEU A 61 -8.14 -4.30 -3.89
CA LEU A 61 -6.85 -3.63 -4.10
C LEU A 61 -6.21 -3.91 -5.45
N SER A 62 -6.46 -5.08 -6.04
CA SER A 62 -5.97 -5.42 -7.39
C SER A 62 -6.84 -4.78 -8.49
N GLY A 63 -7.91 -4.08 -8.11
CA GLY A 63 -8.88 -3.50 -9.01
C GLY A 63 -8.41 -2.20 -9.66
N SER A 64 -9.39 -1.47 -10.20
CA SER A 64 -9.21 -0.12 -10.71
C SER A 64 -9.54 0.88 -9.61
N HIS A 65 -8.63 1.82 -9.40
CA HIS A 65 -8.73 2.83 -8.36
C HIS A 65 -8.84 4.21 -8.97
N THR A 66 -9.65 5.03 -8.35
CA THR A 66 -9.83 6.43 -8.75
C THR A 66 -9.40 7.33 -7.61
N PHE A 67 -8.35 8.12 -7.85
CA PHE A 67 -7.78 9.02 -6.86
C PHE A 67 -7.51 10.40 -7.47
N LYS A 68 -7.32 11.39 -6.61
CA LYS A 68 -6.98 12.75 -7.04
C LYS A 68 -5.48 12.97 -6.86
N LEU A 69 -4.81 13.31 -7.94
CA LEU A 69 -3.46 13.83 -7.93
C LEU A 69 -3.52 15.32 -8.25
N GLU A 70 -3.21 16.15 -7.26
CA GLU A 70 -3.41 17.60 -7.31
C GLU A 70 -4.87 17.96 -7.66
N ASN A 71 -5.12 18.44 -8.88
CA ASN A 71 -6.44 18.81 -9.39
C ASN A 71 -6.96 17.86 -10.48
N THR A 72 -6.26 16.77 -10.75
CA THR A 72 -6.63 15.79 -11.77
C THR A 72 -7.13 14.52 -11.11
N GLN A 73 -8.27 14.03 -11.59
CA GLN A 73 -8.76 12.71 -11.22
C GLN A 73 -8.15 11.68 -12.16
N CYS A 74 -7.45 10.71 -11.59
CA CYS A 74 -6.82 9.62 -12.32
C CYS A 74 -7.54 8.32 -12.00
N THR A 75 -7.68 7.45 -13.00
CA THR A 75 -8.18 6.09 -12.83
C THR A 75 -7.12 5.14 -13.38
N MET A 76 -6.57 4.29 -12.52
CA MET A 76 -5.52 3.33 -12.89
C MET A 76 -5.71 2.04 -12.08
N THR A 77 -5.27 0.92 -12.64
CA THR A 77 -5.21 -0.38 -11.97
C THR A 77 -3.98 -0.48 -11.07
N ALA A 78 -4.01 -1.39 -10.10
CA ALA A 78 -2.82 -1.68 -9.29
C ALA A 78 -1.63 -2.15 -10.12
N GLU A 79 -1.85 -2.82 -11.25
CA GLU A 79 -0.80 -3.22 -12.19
C GLU A 79 -0.15 -1.99 -12.86
N GLU A 80 -0.96 -1.05 -13.37
CA GLU A 80 -0.46 0.19 -13.98
C GLU A 80 0.30 1.08 -12.98
N MET A 81 -0.08 1.03 -11.70
CA MET A 81 0.65 1.72 -10.62
C MET A 81 1.89 0.95 -10.11
N GLY A 82 2.09 -0.30 -10.55
CA GLY A 82 3.20 -1.16 -10.12
C GLY A 82 3.02 -1.80 -8.73
N TYR A 83 1.81 -1.80 -8.18
CA TYR A 83 1.50 -2.36 -6.86
C TYR A 83 1.04 -3.82 -6.89
N GLN A 84 0.59 -4.33 -8.05
CA GLN A 84 0.00 -5.68 -8.14
C GLN A 84 0.91 -6.77 -7.54
N LYS A 85 2.22 -6.71 -7.82
CA LYS A 85 3.19 -7.67 -7.29
C LYS A 85 3.25 -7.71 -5.76
N TYR A 86 3.01 -6.58 -5.08
CA TYR A 86 3.01 -6.51 -3.63
C TYR A 86 1.74 -7.12 -3.06
N PHE A 87 0.60 -6.88 -3.70
CA PHE A 87 -0.67 -7.48 -3.31
C PHE A 87 -0.66 -8.99 -3.52
N ASP A 88 -0.07 -9.49 -4.60
CA ASP A 88 0.12 -10.93 -4.81
C ASP A 88 0.95 -11.55 -3.69
N LYS A 89 2.06 -10.91 -3.32
CA LYS A 89 2.91 -11.36 -2.20
C LYS A 89 2.17 -11.34 -0.85
N TRP A 90 1.39 -10.30 -0.57
CA TRP A 90 0.59 -10.22 0.65
C TRP A 90 -0.50 -11.29 0.70
N LYS A 91 -1.06 -11.67 -0.45
CA LYS A 91 -2.01 -12.77 -0.57
C LYS A 91 -1.35 -14.12 -0.27
N GLU A 92 -0.17 -14.37 -0.84
CA GLU A 92 0.61 -15.59 -0.55
C GLU A 92 1.00 -15.69 0.93
N GLN A 93 1.23 -14.56 1.59
CA GLN A 93 1.50 -14.48 3.03
C GLN A 93 0.24 -14.60 3.91
N GLY A 94 -0.97 -14.66 3.31
CA GLY A 94 -2.23 -14.76 4.04
C GLY A 94 -2.61 -13.49 4.79
N LEU A 95 -2.24 -12.30 4.28
CA LEU A 95 -2.49 -11.02 4.95
C LEU A 95 -3.90 -10.46 4.71
N PHE A 96 -4.60 -10.97 3.69
CA PHE A 96 -6.01 -10.67 3.44
C PHE A 96 -6.89 -11.67 4.20
N ASN A 97 -7.80 -11.14 5.01
CA ASN A 97 -8.80 -11.92 5.75
C ASN A 97 -10.12 -12.01 4.98
#